data_AF-A0A1I7JL46-F1
#
_entry.id   AF-A0A1I7JL46-F1
#
_cell.length_a   1.000
_cell.length_b   1.000
_cell.length_c   1.000
_cell.angle_alpha   90.00
_cell.angle_beta   90.00
_cell.angle_gamma   90.00
#
_symmetry.space_group_name_H-M   'P 1'
#
loop_
_entity.id
_entity.type
_entity.pdbx_description
1 polymer ?
#
loop_
_entity_poly.entity_id
_entity_poly.type
_entity_poly.pdbx_seq_one_letter_code
_entity_poly.pdbx_strand_id
1 'polypeptide(L)'
;MFYAIPLENRPTWRNPPWLTILLILVNMAVFWGPQRAEENAQDKAAKFYLSSSLPALELPAFVGWLEEAGSPRAPAARRMLEQRHYGALLDSLEYEKPFLARLHGGLVVPAGHPGHEQWQQDRHRYEKMQPAPFTAHWAQDNTKDAPFRPVTWITSAFLHADTSHLIGNMVFLFLFGFSVELALGRGLYLVFYLAGALGASLLAGWAYAGQGGYGLGASGAVSALMGMYAVMYRLRRIRFFYQLFFYFNYVTAPALLLLPAWIANELLQHVIGGKGVAYMAHLGGLITGAVLMAAAMHWRKLTPPVAAGQADDGFERHVAEAKRLAGEMKFDAACTQWRAAAKLRPTNAEVLRAWFNTARLQPAGEDFHSAARRIFRLSPSDDATLELQHASYRTYLDQAKPGARLKPDDMARLARRFTRARQFDDADKLCRALLKSAPEHSGLADTLGVCAQGWLRAGQRERALYWLPHLQRLAPNDMATRALAQA
;
A
#
# COMPACT_ATOMS: atom_id res chain seq x y z
N MET A 1 -13.89 2.99 -3.50
CA MET A 1 -13.25 3.20 -2.19
C MET A 1 -11.88 3.80 -2.43
N PHE A 2 -11.71 5.09 -2.18
CA PHE A 2 -10.45 5.80 -2.45
C PHE A 2 -9.55 5.69 -1.21
N TYR A 3 -8.49 4.87 -1.29
CA TYR A 3 -7.49 4.75 -0.23
C TYR A 3 -6.22 5.46 -0.65
N ALA A 4 -5.97 6.67 -0.14
CA ALA A 4 -4.72 7.39 -0.33
C ALA A 4 -3.71 7.03 0.78
N ILE A 5 -2.81 6.09 0.49
CA ILE A 5 -1.79 5.61 1.44
C ILE A 5 -0.44 6.28 1.11
N PRO A 6 0.10 7.14 1.99
CA PRO A 6 1.46 7.68 1.80
C PRO A 6 2.54 6.61 2.00
N LEU A 7 3.28 6.26 0.94
CA LEU A 7 4.29 5.18 0.98
C LEU A 7 5.74 5.67 1.18
N GLU A 8 5.94 6.87 1.71
CA GLU A 8 7.24 7.52 1.67
C GLU A 8 8.28 6.93 2.63
N ASN A 9 7.85 6.40 3.76
CA ASN A 9 8.77 6.04 4.83
C ASN A 9 9.01 4.54 4.91
N ARG A 10 10.18 4.09 4.45
CA ARG A 10 10.70 2.76 4.80
C ARG A 10 11.18 2.78 6.26
N PRO A 11 10.72 1.86 7.11
CA PRO A 11 11.24 1.75 8.48
C PRO A 11 12.76 1.56 8.44
N THR A 12 13.50 2.44 9.10
CA THR A 12 14.92 2.22 9.35
C THR A 12 15.08 1.79 10.81
N TRP A 13 15.83 0.72 11.05
CA TRP A 13 16.04 0.17 12.40
C TRP A 13 16.87 1.06 13.33
N ARG A 14 17.30 2.23 12.85
CA ARG A 14 18.11 3.20 13.61
C ARG A 14 17.28 4.03 14.60
N ASN A 15 15.98 4.20 14.36
CA ASN A 15 15.03 4.81 15.31
C ASN A 15 13.60 4.28 15.07
N PRO A 16 13.31 3.03 15.48
CA PRO A 16 12.01 2.42 15.22
C PRO A 16 10.88 3.11 16.03
N PRO A 17 9.64 3.11 15.50
CA PRO A 17 8.48 3.79 16.07
C PRO A 17 7.90 2.99 17.26
N TRP A 18 8.70 2.82 18.32
CA TRP A 18 8.35 1.93 19.43
C TRP A 18 7.00 2.24 20.04
N LEU A 19 6.60 3.51 20.10
CA LEU A 19 5.32 3.86 20.69
C LEU A 19 4.15 3.53 19.77
N THR A 20 4.29 3.73 18.46
CA THR A 20 3.32 3.27 17.46
C THR A 20 3.15 1.75 17.54
N ILE A 21 4.27 1.02 17.62
CA ILE A 21 4.26 -0.44 17.80
C ILE A 21 3.57 -0.82 19.11
N LEU A 22 3.90 -0.14 20.21
CA LEU A 22 3.26 -0.38 21.51
C LEU A 22 1.75 -0.15 21.44
N LEU A 23 1.29 0.94 20.83
CA LEU A 23 -0.14 1.20 20.64
C LEU A 23 -0.80 0.09 19.83
N ILE A 24 -0.16 -0.38 18.75
CA ILE A 24 -0.66 -1.53 17.97
C ILE A 24 -0.79 -2.77 18.86
N LEU A 25 0.24 -3.10 19.63
CA LEU A 25 0.24 -4.26 20.52
C LEU A 25 -0.84 -4.15 21.61
N VAL A 26 -1.06 -2.96 22.17
CA VAL A 26 -2.14 -2.72 23.15
C VAL A 26 -3.51 -2.96 22.51
N ASN A 27 -3.76 -2.42 21.32
CA ASN A 27 -5.02 -2.65 20.60
C ASN A 27 -5.23 -4.13 20.29
N MET A 28 -4.18 -4.84 19.86
CA MET A 28 -4.23 -6.27 19.62
C MET A 28 -4.50 -7.06 20.91
N ALA A 29 -3.88 -6.69 22.02
CA ALA A 29 -4.07 -7.35 23.31
C ALA A 29 -5.49 -7.15 23.86
N VAL A 30 -6.05 -5.94 23.72
CA VAL A 30 -7.43 -5.64 24.12
C VAL A 30 -8.44 -6.41 23.25
N PHE A 31 -8.23 -6.43 21.93
CA PHE A 31 -9.13 -7.13 21.02
C PHE A 31 -9.06 -8.65 21.19
N TRP A 32 -7.87 -9.24 21.11
CA TRP A 32 -7.70 -10.71 21.18
C TRP A 32 -7.77 -11.28 22.60
N GLY A 33 -7.66 -10.43 23.62
CA GLY A 33 -7.84 -10.80 25.02
C GLY A 33 -9.31 -10.65 25.44
N PRO A 34 -9.66 -9.57 26.17
CA PRO A 34 -10.98 -9.43 26.78
C PRO A 34 -12.14 -9.35 25.78
N GLN A 35 -12.01 -8.63 24.64
CA GLN A 35 -13.12 -8.57 23.67
C GLN A 35 -13.40 -9.94 23.03
N ARG A 36 -12.34 -10.67 22.64
CA ARG A 36 -12.50 -12.01 22.08
C ARG A 36 -13.01 -13.03 23.10
N ALA A 37 -12.61 -12.89 24.36
CA ALA A 37 -13.13 -13.73 25.44
C ALA A 37 -14.64 -13.48 25.68
N GLU A 38 -15.06 -12.21 25.66
CA GLU A 38 -16.48 -11.80 25.72
C GLU A 38 -17.26 -12.37 24.53
N GLU A 39 -16.79 -12.15 23.29
CA GLU A 39 -17.43 -12.65 22.07
C GLU A 39 -17.56 -14.18 22.07
N ASN A 40 -16.49 -14.90 22.44
CA ASN A 40 -16.53 -16.37 22.53
C ASN A 40 -17.52 -16.87 23.60
N ALA A 41 -17.70 -16.13 24.69
CA ALA A 41 -18.66 -16.48 25.73
C ALA A 41 -20.10 -16.19 25.28
N GLN A 42 -20.35 -15.06 24.63
CA GLN A 42 -21.62 -14.74 23.97
C GLN A 42 -22.00 -15.79 22.94
N ASP A 43 -21.07 -16.21 22.06
CA ASP A 43 -21.29 -17.26 21.08
C ASP A 43 -21.69 -18.60 21.73
N LYS A 44 -21.07 -18.96 22.86
CA LYS A 44 -21.42 -20.16 23.61
C LYS A 44 -22.81 -20.05 24.25
N ALA A 45 -23.13 -18.91 24.85
CA ALA A 45 -24.43 -18.63 25.43
C ALA A 45 -25.52 -18.68 24.34
N ALA A 46 -25.31 -18.01 23.21
CA ALA A 46 -26.23 -17.99 22.08
C ALA A 46 -26.44 -19.40 21.50
N LYS A 47 -25.40 -20.21 21.33
CA LYS A 47 -25.54 -21.62 20.91
C LYS A 47 -26.37 -22.42 21.91
N PHE A 48 -26.14 -22.24 23.21
CA PHE A 48 -26.94 -22.88 24.25
C PHE A 48 -28.41 -22.45 24.13
N TYR A 49 -28.69 -21.14 24.06
CA TYR A 49 -30.04 -20.59 23.86
C TYR A 49 -30.73 -21.27 22.69
N LEU A 50 -30.11 -21.24 21.50
CA LEU A 50 -30.66 -21.79 20.27
C LEU A 50 -30.95 -23.30 20.31
N SER A 51 -30.26 -24.04 21.18
CA SER A 51 -30.42 -25.49 21.37
C SER A 51 -31.30 -25.90 22.55
N SER A 52 -31.74 -24.94 23.38
CA SER A 52 -32.50 -25.16 24.61
C SER A 52 -34.02 -25.02 24.41
N SER A 53 -34.81 -25.07 25.48
CA SER A 53 -36.25 -24.77 25.39
C SER A 53 -36.56 -23.28 25.18
N LEU A 54 -35.57 -22.39 25.38
CA LEU A 54 -35.78 -20.93 25.40
C LEU A 54 -36.33 -20.35 24.09
N PRO A 55 -35.85 -20.69 22.88
CA PRO A 55 -36.31 -20.07 21.66
C PRO A 55 -37.79 -20.33 21.40
N ALA A 56 -38.28 -21.53 21.73
CA ALA A 56 -39.67 -21.92 21.55
C ALA A 56 -40.62 -21.19 22.52
N LEU A 57 -40.11 -20.77 23.68
CA LEU A 57 -40.91 -20.16 24.75
C LEU A 57 -40.81 -18.62 24.75
N GLU A 58 -39.65 -18.07 24.41
CA GLU A 58 -39.38 -16.62 24.50
C GLU A 58 -39.60 -15.89 23.17
N LEU A 59 -39.16 -16.45 22.03
CA LEU A 59 -39.19 -15.72 20.75
C LEU A 59 -40.62 -15.46 20.22
N PRO A 60 -41.58 -16.39 20.29
CA PRO A 60 -42.95 -16.10 19.91
C PRO A 60 -43.58 -15.00 20.77
N ALA A 61 -43.31 -15.02 22.07
CA ALA A 61 -43.80 -14.00 23.00
C ALA A 61 -43.14 -12.63 22.77
N PHE A 62 -41.85 -12.61 22.42
CA PHE A 62 -41.15 -11.40 22.03
C PHE A 62 -41.73 -10.77 20.75
N VAL A 63 -41.98 -11.59 19.72
CA VAL A 63 -42.63 -11.11 18.48
C VAL A 63 -44.03 -10.58 18.77
N GLY A 64 -44.82 -11.29 19.59
CA GLY A 64 -46.15 -10.82 20.00
C GLY A 64 -46.09 -9.49 20.75
N TRP A 65 -45.12 -9.32 21.64
CA TRP A 65 -44.89 -8.05 22.34
C TRP A 65 -44.56 -6.90 21.38
N LEU A 66 -43.72 -7.14 20.36
CA LEU A 66 -43.41 -6.13 19.35
C LEU A 66 -44.66 -5.72 18.55
N GLU A 67 -45.55 -6.67 18.25
CA GLU A 67 -46.82 -6.42 17.57
C GLU A 67 -47.77 -5.59 18.45
N GLU A 68 -47.93 -5.96 19.72
CA GLU A 68 -48.73 -5.22 20.71
C GLU A 68 -48.21 -3.80 20.92
N ALA A 69 -46.89 -3.63 20.95
CA ALA A 69 -46.24 -2.32 21.09
C ALA A 69 -46.31 -1.47 19.81
N GLY A 70 -46.86 -1.98 18.71
CA GLY A 70 -46.90 -1.28 17.42
C GLY A 70 -45.50 -1.01 16.84
N SER A 71 -44.52 -1.84 17.16
CA SER A 71 -43.13 -1.63 16.74
C SER A 71 -43.00 -1.77 15.22
N PRO A 72 -42.32 -0.84 14.52
CA PRO A 72 -42.07 -0.95 13.08
C PRO A 72 -41.21 -2.18 12.71
N ARG A 73 -40.56 -2.81 13.71
CA ARG A 73 -39.76 -4.03 13.54
C ARG A 73 -40.61 -5.31 13.58
N ALA A 74 -41.85 -5.24 14.06
CA ALA A 74 -42.69 -6.42 14.28
C ALA A 74 -42.88 -7.30 13.02
N PRO A 75 -43.14 -6.75 11.81
CA PRO A 75 -43.29 -7.57 10.61
C PRO A 75 -41.99 -8.31 10.21
N ALA A 76 -40.83 -7.69 10.44
CA ALA A 76 -39.55 -8.32 10.18
C ALA A 76 -39.26 -9.43 11.20
N ALA A 77 -39.54 -9.17 12.48
CA ALA A 77 -39.38 -10.13 13.56
C ALA A 77 -40.27 -11.38 13.37
N ARG A 78 -41.52 -11.19 12.93
CA ARG A 78 -42.42 -12.30 12.57
C ARG A 78 -41.85 -13.18 11.45
N ARG A 79 -41.37 -12.58 10.36
CA ARG A 79 -40.73 -13.34 9.26
C ARG A 79 -39.51 -14.12 9.73
N MET A 80 -38.67 -13.51 10.57
CA MET A 80 -37.51 -14.18 11.14
C MET A 80 -37.91 -15.39 12.00
N LEU A 81 -39.03 -15.29 12.73
CA LEU A 81 -39.53 -16.38 13.57
C LEU A 81 -40.02 -17.55 12.71
N GLU A 82 -40.79 -17.26 11.66
CA GLU A 82 -41.31 -18.24 10.70
C GLU A 82 -40.18 -18.96 9.94
N GLN A 83 -39.15 -18.20 9.53
CA GLN A 83 -37.97 -18.73 8.84
C GLN A 83 -36.94 -19.39 9.77
N ARG A 84 -37.22 -19.43 11.09
CA ARG A 84 -36.31 -19.95 12.12
C ARG A 84 -34.94 -19.26 12.17
N HIS A 85 -34.89 -17.98 11.82
CA HIS A 85 -33.71 -17.13 11.97
C HIS A 85 -33.56 -16.65 13.43
N TYR A 86 -33.48 -17.62 14.35
CA TYR A 86 -33.53 -17.37 15.79
C TYR A 86 -32.35 -16.56 16.32
N GLY A 87 -31.16 -16.65 15.70
CA GLY A 87 -30.00 -15.85 16.11
C GLY A 87 -30.23 -14.34 15.98
N ALA A 88 -30.67 -13.87 14.81
CA ALA A 88 -30.96 -12.45 14.59
C ALA A 88 -32.13 -11.93 15.46
N LEU A 89 -33.07 -12.83 15.80
CA LEU A 89 -34.17 -12.55 16.73
C LEU A 89 -33.69 -12.45 18.17
N LEU A 90 -32.76 -13.31 18.60
CA LEU A 90 -32.13 -13.25 19.90
C LEU A 90 -31.38 -11.93 20.07
N ASP A 91 -30.55 -11.53 19.10
CA ASP A 91 -29.87 -10.24 19.12
C ASP A 91 -30.87 -9.10 19.34
N SER A 92 -31.98 -9.10 18.60
CA SER A 92 -33.04 -8.09 18.73
C SER A 92 -33.69 -8.10 20.11
N LEU A 93 -33.95 -9.27 20.68
CA LEU A 93 -34.55 -9.45 22.00
C LEU A 93 -33.64 -8.89 23.09
N GLU A 94 -32.33 -9.13 23.00
CA GLU A 94 -31.36 -8.68 24.01
C GLU A 94 -31.22 -7.16 24.12
N TYR A 95 -31.52 -6.42 23.04
CA TYR A 95 -31.55 -4.95 23.07
C TYR A 95 -32.85 -4.35 23.61
N GLU A 96 -33.92 -5.15 23.79
CA GLU A 96 -35.23 -4.68 24.24
C GLU A 96 -35.39 -4.79 25.76
N LYS A 97 -34.76 -3.85 26.49
CA LYS A 97 -34.79 -3.78 27.96
C LYS A 97 -36.21 -3.91 28.57
N PRO A 98 -37.26 -3.26 28.05
CA PRO A 98 -38.61 -3.39 28.61
C PRO A 98 -39.15 -4.82 28.52
N PHE A 99 -38.87 -5.54 27.43
CA PHE A 99 -39.28 -6.93 27.28
C PHE A 99 -38.49 -7.84 28.22
N LEU A 100 -37.17 -7.66 28.33
CA LEU A 100 -36.32 -8.41 29.26
C LEU A 100 -36.79 -8.27 30.71
N ALA A 101 -37.20 -7.07 31.13
CA ALA A 101 -37.75 -6.86 32.47
C ALA A 101 -39.04 -7.67 32.72
N ARG A 102 -39.93 -7.78 31.71
CA ARG A 102 -41.13 -8.63 31.79
C ARG A 102 -40.80 -10.11 31.79
N LEU A 103 -39.83 -10.52 30.98
CA LEU A 103 -39.34 -11.90 30.90
C LEU A 103 -38.80 -12.35 32.25
N HIS A 104 -37.91 -11.55 32.85
CA HIS A 104 -37.34 -11.79 34.18
C HIS A 104 -38.36 -11.67 35.31
N GLY A 105 -39.38 -10.83 35.14
CA GLY A 105 -40.51 -10.73 36.06
C GLY A 105 -41.51 -11.91 36.01
N GLY A 106 -41.26 -12.93 35.18
CA GLY A 106 -42.14 -14.10 35.05
C GLY A 106 -43.47 -13.80 34.34
N LEU A 107 -43.58 -12.65 33.65
CA LEU A 107 -44.79 -12.25 32.94
C LEU A 107 -44.90 -12.86 31.54
N VAL A 108 -43.80 -13.40 31.02
CA VAL A 108 -43.72 -14.01 29.68
C VAL A 108 -43.96 -15.53 29.75
N VAL A 109 -43.30 -16.21 30.69
CA VAL A 109 -43.51 -17.64 30.97
C VAL A 109 -43.95 -17.79 32.43
N PRO A 110 -45.26 -17.64 32.75
CA PRO A 110 -45.75 -17.67 34.12
C PRO A 110 -45.66 -19.06 34.75
N ALA A 111 -45.72 -19.15 36.08
CA ALA A 111 -45.58 -20.40 36.85
C ALA A 111 -46.58 -21.51 36.46
N GLY A 112 -47.75 -21.14 35.92
CA GLY A 112 -48.74 -22.10 35.41
C GLY A 112 -48.47 -22.65 34.00
N HIS A 113 -47.42 -22.19 33.31
CA HIS A 113 -47.10 -22.64 31.97
C HIS A 113 -46.46 -24.05 32.01
N PRO A 114 -46.89 -25.04 31.19
CA PRO A 114 -46.38 -26.41 31.24
C PRO A 114 -44.85 -26.54 31.07
N GLY A 115 -44.23 -25.57 30.38
CA GLY A 115 -42.77 -25.49 30.19
C GLY A 115 -42.03 -24.61 31.20
N HIS A 116 -42.68 -24.10 32.25
CA HIS A 116 -42.08 -23.11 33.16
C HIS A 116 -40.85 -23.62 33.90
N GLU A 117 -40.87 -24.84 34.44
CA GLU A 117 -39.73 -25.40 35.18
C GLU A 117 -38.50 -25.57 34.27
N GLN A 118 -38.69 -26.12 33.06
CA GLN A 118 -37.62 -26.28 32.08
C GLN A 118 -37.09 -24.92 31.61
N TRP A 119 -38.00 -23.96 31.34
CA TRP A 119 -37.62 -22.59 30.99
C TRP A 119 -36.77 -21.94 32.08
N GLN A 120 -37.17 -22.06 33.35
CA GLN A 120 -36.45 -21.45 34.47
C GLN A 120 -35.03 -22.04 34.60
N GLN A 121 -34.90 -23.36 34.46
CA GLN A 121 -33.60 -24.04 34.49
C GLN A 121 -32.69 -23.61 33.33
N ASP A 122 -33.22 -23.64 32.10
CA ASP A 122 -32.46 -23.25 30.92
C ASP A 122 -32.13 -21.75 30.95
N ARG A 123 -33.03 -20.89 31.41
CA ARG A 123 -32.81 -19.44 31.49
C ARG A 123 -31.74 -19.10 32.50
N HIS A 124 -31.80 -19.69 33.69
CA HIS A 124 -30.74 -19.53 34.70
C HIS A 124 -29.39 -20.02 34.20
N ARG A 125 -29.38 -21.11 33.43
CA ARG A 125 -28.15 -21.62 32.80
C ARG A 125 -27.63 -20.68 31.71
N TYR A 126 -28.50 -20.14 30.88
CA TYR A 126 -28.17 -19.13 29.87
C TYR A 126 -27.54 -17.89 30.50
N GLU A 127 -28.18 -17.35 31.53
CA GLU A 127 -27.72 -16.14 32.24
C GLU A 127 -26.36 -16.34 32.90
N LYS A 128 -26.08 -17.54 33.45
CA LYS A 128 -24.75 -17.89 33.97
C LYS A 128 -23.67 -17.98 32.89
N MET A 129 -24.04 -18.22 31.63
CA MET A 129 -23.11 -18.26 30.50
C MET A 129 -22.80 -16.88 29.93
N GLN A 130 -23.66 -15.88 30.20
CA GLN A 130 -23.46 -14.53 29.70
C GLN A 130 -22.21 -13.90 30.34
N PRO A 131 -21.29 -13.35 29.54
CA PRO A 131 -20.11 -12.69 30.08
C PRO A 131 -20.46 -11.33 30.68
N ALA A 132 -19.57 -10.84 31.55
CA ALA A 132 -19.59 -9.43 31.91
C ALA A 132 -19.36 -8.57 30.65
N PRO A 133 -20.11 -7.45 30.46
CA PRO A 133 -20.11 -6.69 29.22
C PRO A 133 -18.87 -5.78 29.12
N PHE A 134 -17.71 -6.36 28.82
CA PHE A 134 -16.44 -5.67 28.73
C PHE A 134 -16.46 -4.56 27.68
N THR A 135 -16.92 -4.85 26.46
CA THR A 135 -16.90 -3.88 25.35
C THR A 135 -17.81 -2.69 25.66
N ALA A 136 -19.06 -2.94 26.08
CA ALA A 136 -19.99 -1.87 26.45
C ALA A 136 -19.50 -1.07 27.67
N HIS A 137 -18.76 -1.69 28.59
CA HIS A 137 -18.22 -1.00 29.76
C HIS A 137 -17.17 0.06 29.39
N TRP A 138 -16.37 -0.18 28.34
CA TRP A 138 -15.25 0.68 27.92
C TRP A 138 -15.52 1.49 26.65
N ALA A 139 -16.64 1.23 25.96
CA ALA A 139 -17.06 1.97 24.78
C ALA A 139 -17.78 3.28 25.14
N GLN A 140 -17.82 4.20 24.18
CA GLN A 140 -18.56 5.45 24.33
C GLN A 140 -20.05 5.19 24.10
N ASP A 141 -20.87 5.30 25.14
CA ASP A 141 -22.31 5.11 25.07
C ASP A 141 -23.01 6.39 24.58
N ASN A 142 -23.73 6.29 23.46
CA ASN A 142 -24.46 7.41 22.86
C ASN A 142 -25.98 7.36 23.12
N THR A 143 -26.43 6.52 24.06
CA THR A 143 -27.83 6.49 24.50
C THR A 143 -28.22 7.78 25.25
N LYS A 144 -29.51 8.13 25.21
CA LYS A 144 -30.03 9.39 25.77
C LYS A 144 -29.72 9.55 27.27
N ASP A 145 -29.81 8.45 28.00
CA ASP A 145 -29.65 8.39 29.46
C ASP A 145 -28.31 7.74 29.85
N ALA A 146 -27.32 7.75 28.95
CA ALA A 146 -26.00 7.20 29.21
C ALA A 146 -25.33 7.90 30.40
N PRO A 147 -24.71 7.15 31.34
CA PRO A 147 -23.96 7.76 32.43
C PRO A 147 -22.74 8.51 31.88
N PHE A 148 -22.47 9.70 32.44
CA PHE A 148 -21.28 10.48 32.05
C PHE A 148 -20.01 9.77 32.52
N ARG A 149 -19.26 9.18 31.57
CA ARG A 149 -18.04 8.41 31.83
C ARG A 149 -16.89 8.90 30.94
N PRO A 150 -16.22 10.02 31.26
CA PRO A 150 -15.17 10.61 30.41
C PRO A 150 -14.03 9.66 30.06
N VAL A 151 -13.75 8.68 30.92
CA VAL A 151 -12.73 7.65 30.64
C VAL A 151 -13.02 6.88 29.34
N THR A 152 -14.30 6.69 28.98
CA THR A 152 -14.68 5.98 27.75
C THR A 152 -14.37 6.75 26.48
N TRP A 153 -14.15 8.06 26.58
CA TRP A 153 -13.73 8.89 25.44
C TRP A 153 -12.26 8.63 25.04
N ILE A 154 -11.50 7.96 25.90
CA ILE A 154 -10.14 7.52 25.60
C ILE A 154 -10.12 6.00 25.41
N THR A 155 -10.77 5.23 26.27
CA THR A 155 -10.70 3.75 26.20
C THR A 155 -11.42 3.19 24.98
N SER A 156 -12.46 3.86 24.48
CA SER A 156 -13.16 3.45 23.24
C SER A 156 -12.22 3.42 22.03
N ALA A 157 -11.15 4.23 22.02
CA ALA A 157 -10.14 4.24 20.98
C ALA A 157 -9.27 2.97 20.95
N PHE A 158 -9.43 2.06 21.92
CA PHE A 158 -8.71 0.79 21.99
C PHE A 158 -9.59 -0.45 21.73
N LEU A 159 -10.89 -0.24 21.52
CA LEU A 159 -11.86 -1.28 21.24
C LEU A 159 -12.13 -1.38 19.74
N HIS A 160 -12.47 -2.57 19.25
CA HIS A 160 -12.82 -2.78 17.84
C HIS A 160 -14.06 -3.66 17.70
N ALA A 161 -14.83 -3.43 16.64
CA ALA A 161 -16.07 -4.16 16.37
C ALA A 161 -15.81 -5.57 15.85
N ASP A 162 -14.76 -5.71 15.03
CA ASP A 162 -14.40 -6.97 14.38
C ASP A 162 -12.91 -6.96 13.96
N THR A 163 -12.45 -8.10 13.45
CA THR A 163 -11.05 -8.30 13.05
C THR A 163 -10.65 -7.40 11.87
N SER A 164 -11.55 -7.16 10.91
CA SER A 164 -11.25 -6.31 9.75
C SER A 164 -11.12 -4.84 10.16
N HIS A 165 -11.96 -4.38 11.11
CA HIS A 165 -11.87 -3.05 11.70
C HIS A 165 -10.54 -2.87 12.45
N LEU A 166 -10.11 -3.85 13.24
CA LEU A 166 -8.78 -3.84 13.89
C LEU A 166 -7.66 -3.72 12.86
N ILE A 167 -7.60 -4.63 11.88
CA ILE A 167 -6.52 -4.67 10.88
C ILE A 167 -6.44 -3.34 10.13
N GLY A 168 -7.59 -2.80 9.70
CA GLY A 168 -7.67 -1.51 9.03
C GLY A 168 -7.03 -0.39 9.87
N ASN A 169 -7.45 -0.28 11.13
CA ASN A 169 -6.89 0.73 12.04
C ASN A 169 -5.39 0.54 12.28
N MET A 170 -4.91 -0.69 12.43
CA MET A 170 -3.49 -0.95 12.69
C MET A 170 -2.60 -0.60 11.49
N VAL A 171 -3.08 -0.85 10.25
CA VAL A 171 -2.36 -0.44 9.04
C VAL A 171 -2.20 1.07 8.97
N PHE A 172 -3.28 1.82 9.20
CA PHE A 172 -3.24 3.28 9.17
C PHE A 172 -2.47 3.88 10.35
N LEU A 173 -2.63 3.29 11.55
CA LEU A 173 -1.85 3.65 12.73
C LEU A 173 -0.36 3.46 12.47
N PHE A 174 0.05 2.35 11.87
CA PHE A 174 1.45 2.13 11.51
C PHE A 174 1.96 3.17 10.51
N LEU A 175 1.20 3.41 9.45
CA LEU A 175 1.60 4.30 8.35
C LEU A 175 1.79 5.76 8.79
N PHE A 176 0.77 6.31 9.45
CA PHE A 176 0.76 7.69 9.89
C PHE A 176 1.50 7.85 11.22
N GLY A 177 1.32 6.91 12.15
CA GLY A 177 1.98 6.90 13.44
C GLY A 177 3.49 6.88 13.34
N PHE A 178 4.06 6.03 12.47
CA PHE A 178 5.51 6.00 12.22
C PHE A 178 6.07 7.39 11.92
N SER A 179 5.42 8.08 10.97
CA SER A 179 5.90 9.36 10.46
C SER A 179 5.75 10.47 11.48
N VAL A 180 4.65 10.48 12.22
CA VAL A 180 4.36 11.50 13.24
C VAL A 180 5.19 11.27 14.51
N GLU A 181 5.39 10.02 14.94
CA GLU A 181 6.24 9.68 16.09
C GLU A 181 7.69 10.10 15.85
N LEU A 182 8.23 9.85 14.66
CA LEU A 182 9.58 10.29 14.31
C LEU A 182 9.76 11.80 14.38
N ALA A 183 8.72 12.57 14.03
CA ALA A 183 8.79 14.03 14.05
C ALA A 183 8.61 14.61 15.45
N LEU A 184 7.65 14.09 16.23
CA LEU A 184 7.29 14.62 17.54
C LEU A 184 8.13 14.04 18.69
N GLY A 185 8.70 12.86 18.49
CA GLY A 185 9.22 12.01 19.56
C GLY A 185 8.10 11.32 20.35
N ARG A 186 8.48 10.28 21.11
CA ARG A 186 7.54 9.35 21.76
C ARG A 186 6.55 10.06 22.71
N GLY A 187 7.04 10.87 23.64
CA GLY A 187 6.17 11.48 24.66
C GLY A 187 5.07 12.36 24.07
N LEU A 188 5.46 13.29 23.19
CA LEU A 188 4.49 14.21 22.57
C LEU A 188 3.56 13.49 21.60
N TYR A 189 4.06 12.47 20.88
CA TYR A 189 3.22 11.61 20.06
C TYR A 189 2.12 10.91 20.87
N LEU A 190 2.43 10.36 22.06
CA LEU A 190 1.43 9.74 22.93
C LEU A 190 0.33 10.73 23.32
N VAL A 191 0.75 11.90 23.81
CA VAL A 191 -0.18 12.94 24.26
C VAL A 191 -1.09 13.37 23.11
N PHE A 192 -0.52 13.55 21.92
CA PHE A 192 -1.27 13.98 20.74
C PHE A 192 -2.20 12.88 20.22
N TYR A 193 -1.81 11.61 20.29
CA TYR A 193 -2.68 10.48 19.97
C TYR A 193 -3.90 10.43 20.90
N LEU A 194 -3.68 10.52 22.22
CA LEU A 194 -4.77 10.49 23.21
C LEU A 194 -5.66 11.73 23.16
N ALA A 195 -5.08 12.91 22.91
CA ALA A 195 -5.86 14.13 22.68
C ALA A 195 -6.68 14.04 21.40
N GLY A 196 -6.16 13.39 20.36
CA GLY A 196 -6.89 13.08 19.13
C GLY A 196 -8.08 12.16 19.38
N ALA A 197 -7.91 11.10 20.18
CA ALA A 197 -8.99 10.22 20.61
C ALA A 197 -10.09 11.02 21.35
N LEU A 198 -9.68 11.87 22.31
CA LEU A 198 -10.60 12.72 23.06
C LEU A 198 -11.37 13.69 22.15
N GLY A 199 -10.69 14.34 21.21
CA GLY A 199 -11.32 15.25 20.24
C GLY A 199 -12.31 14.55 19.30
N ALA A 200 -11.98 13.33 18.87
CA ALA A 200 -12.88 12.47 18.11
C ALA A 200 -14.13 12.11 18.92
N SER A 201 -13.97 11.65 20.15
CA SER A 201 -15.08 11.28 21.04
C SER A 201 -15.96 12.46 21.43
N LEU A 202 -15.38 13.66 21.60
CA LEU A 202 -16.14 14.89 21.87
C LEU A 202 -17.07 15.23 20.70
N LEU A 203 -16.55 15.24 19.47
CA LEU A 203 -17.37 15.59 18.31
C LEU A 203 -18.41 14.50 18.00
N ALA A 204 -18.03 13.22 18.15
CA ALA A 204 -18.95 12.11 18.02
C ALA A 204 -20.05 12.14 19.09
N GLY A 205 -19.70 12.43 20.33
CA GLY A 205 -20.65 12.54 21.44
C GLY A 205 -21.65 13.67 21.23
N TRP A 206 -21.19 14.82 20.73
CA TRP A 206 -22.07 15.92 20.34
C TRP A 206 -23.01 15.54 19.20
N ALA A 207 -22.50 14.89 18.15
CA ALA A 207 -23.29 14.56 16.96
C ALA A 207 -24.27 13.40 17.16
N TYR A 208 -23.90 12.40 17.97
CA TYR A 208 -24.66 11.16 18.14
C TYR A 208 -25.37 11.05 19.48
N ALA A 209 -25.30 12.07 20.35
CA ALA A 209 -26.01 12.10 21.63
C ALA A 209 -27.51 11.76 21.44
N GLY A 210 -27.98 10.75 22.19
CA GLY A 210 -29.37 10.33 22.18
C GLY A 210 -29.77 9.47 20.97
N GLN A 211 -28.87 9.19 20.02
CA GLN A 211 -29.14 8.31 18.88
C GLN A 211 -28.99 6.82 19.23
N GLY A 212 -28.38 6.51 20.38
CA GLY A 212 -28.15 5.14 20.84
C GLY A 212 -26.93 4.48 20.20
N GLY A 213 -26.57 3.31 20.73
CA GLY A 213 -25.41 2.53 20.29
C GLY A 213 -24.09 2.97 20.91
N TYR A 214 -23.04 2.23 20.59
CA TYR A 214 -21.69 2.42 21.13
C TYR A 214 -20.72 2.93 20.06
N GLY A 215 -19.98 3.99 20.40
CA GLY A 215 -18.81 4.46 19.66
C GLY A 215 -17.55 3.73 20.15
N LEU A 216 -16.85 3.08 19.22
CA LEU A 216 -15.57 2.41 19.48
C LEU A 216 -14.72 2.35 18.21
N GLY A 217 -13.41 2.28 18.38
CA GLY A 217 -12.43 2.20 17.30
C GLY A 217 -11.28 3.18 17.46
N ALA A 218 -10.07 2.74 17.16
CA ALA A 218 -8.89 3.61 17.09
C ALA A 218 -8.98 4.65 15.96
N SER A 219 -9.94 4.52 15.04
CA SER A 219 -10.04 5.31 13.82
C SER A 219 -10.08 6.82 14.06
N GLY A 220 -10.75 7.31 15.12
CA GLY A 220 -10.73 8.73 15.47
C GLY A 220 -9.34 9.26 15.83
N ALA A 221 -8.58 8.50 16.63
CA ALA A 221 -7.20 8.85 16.99
C ALA A 221 -6.27 8.74 15.76
N VAL A 222 -6.49 7.75 14.90
CA VAL A 222 -5.79 7.60 13.63
C VAL A 222 -6.09 8.76 12.67
N SER A 223 -7.34 9.22 12.58
CA SER A 223 -7.71 10.42 11.81
C SER A 223 -6.99 11.66 12.33
N ALA A 224 -6.76 11.76 13.65
CA ALA A 224 -5.91 12.82 14.21
C ALA A 224 -4.46 12.72 13.70
N LEU A 225 -3.88 11.52 13.65
CA LEU A 225 -2.55 11.33 13.05
C LEU A 225 -2.53 11.70 11.56
N MET A 226 -3.60 11.45 10.81
CA MET A 226 -3.74 11.88 9.42
C MET A 226 -3.75 13.41 9.30
N GLY A 227 -4.51 14.09 10.16
CA GLY A 227 -4.53 15.56 10.23
C GLY A 227 -3.16 16.13 10.55
N MET A 228 -2.47 15.54 11.54
CA MET A 228 -1.09 15.89 11.90
C MET A 228 -0.14 15.67 10.73
N TYR A 229 -0.24 14.53 10.04
CA TYR A 229 0.61 14.20 8.90
C TYR A 229 0.44 15.23 7.77
N ALA A 230 -0.80 15.56 7.39
CA ALA A 230 -1.06 16.54 6.34
C ALA A 230 -0.49 17.94 6.68
N VAL A 231 -0.68 18.40 7.92
CA VAL A 231 -0.12 19.68 8.38
C VAL A 231 1.40 19.65 8.43
N MET A 232 1.99 18.54 8.86
CA MET A 232 3.45 18.40 8.96
C MET A 232 4.13 18.45 7.58
N TYR A 233 3.59 17.73 6.60
CA TYR A 233 4.16 17.67 5.24
C TYR A 233 3.74 18.84 4.35
N ARG A 234 2.71 19.63 4.72
CA ARG A 234 2.28 20.86 4.03
C ARG A 234 2.14 20.66 2.50
N LEU A 235 2.88 21.45 1.72
CA LEU A 235 2.89 21.43 0.26
C LEU A 235 3.86 20.38 -0.33
N ARG A 236 4.51 19.55 0.48
CA ARG A 236 5.34 18.45 -0.04
C ARG A 236 4.44 17.50 -0.82
N ARG A 237 4.85 17.22 -2.05
CA ARG A 237 4.14 16.29 -2.92
C ARG A 237 4.47 14.88 -2.50
N ILE A 238 3.44 14.14 -2.10
CA ILE A 238 3.56 12.79 -1.62
C ILE A 238 2.94 11.82 -2.60
N ARG A 239 3.59 10.67 -2.79
CA ARG A 239 3.03 9.58 -3.57
C ARG A 239 1.96 8.85 -2.75
N PHE A 240 0.73 8.95 -3.23
CA PHE A 240 -0.41 8.22 -2.72
C PHE A 240 -0.75 7.12 -3.70
N PHE A 241 -0.80 5.89 -3.21
CA PHE A 241 -1.53 4.83 -3.90
C PHE A 241 -3.02 5.21 -3.93
N TYR A 242 -3.76 4.92 -5.00
CA TYR A 242 -5.21 4.98 -5.00
C TYR A 242 -5.80 3.80 -5.76
N GLN A 243 -6.99 3.39 -5.33
CA GLN A 243 -7.79 2.36 -5.98
C GLN A 243 -9.10 2.94 -6.51
N LEU A 244 -9.33 2.79 -7.81
CA LEU A 244 -10.62 3.10 -8.45
C LEU A 244 -11.15 1.85 -9.16
N PHE A 245 -12.12 1.16 -8.55
CA PHE A 245 -12.65 -0.13 -9.01
C PHE A 245 -11.58 -1.20 -9.22
N PHE A 246 -11.11 -1.43 -10.45
CA PHE A 246 -10.03 -2.36 -10.81
C PHE A 246 -8.76 -1.64 -11.29
N TYR A 247 -8.73 -0.31 -11.21
CA TYR A 247 -7.59 0.52 -11.61
C TYR A 247 -6.74 0.89 -10.39
N PHE A 248 -5.49 0.44 -10.42
CA PHE A 248 -4.49 0.65 -9.38
C PHE A 248 -3.44 1.64 -9.90
N ASN A 249 -3.32 2.82 -9.31
CA ASN A 249 -2.29 3.77 -9.74
C ASN A 249 -1.82 4.65 -8.58
N TYR A 250 -0.80 5.47 -8.85
CA TYR A 250 -0.22 6.42 -7.90
C TYR A 250 -0.49 7.85 -8.35
N VAL A 251 -0.90 8.70 -7.41
CA VAL A 251 -0.99 10.14 -7.61
C VAL A 251 0.04 10.83 -6.72
N THR A 252 0.71 11.84 -7.25
CA THR A 252 1.67 12.65 -6.49
C THR A 252 1.05 14.01 -6.23
N ALA A 253 0.57 14.24 -5.00
CA ALA A 253 -0.19 15.44 -4.64
C ALA A 253 0.35 16.06 -3.34
N PRO A 254 0.22 17.39 -3.13
CA PRO A 254 0.50 18.02 -1.85
C PRO A 254 -0.31 17.39 -0.72
N ALA A 255 0.37 16.99 0.37
CA ALA A 255 -0.28 16.34 1.51
C ALA A 255 -1.44 17.17 2.10
N LEU A 256 -1.28 18.50 2.13
CA LEU A 256 -2.29 19.42 2.64
C LEU A 256 -3.57 19.45 1.79
N LEU A 257 -3.49 19.18 0.48
CA LEU A 257 -4.68 19.13 -0.39
C LEU A 257 -5.53 17.88 -0.16
N LEU A 258 -4.97 16.84 0.44
CA LEU A 258 -5.74 15.65 0.80
C LEU A 258 -6.62 15.86 2.03
N LEU A 259 -6.26 16.80 2.91
CA LEU A 259 -7.02 17.05 4.13
C LEU A 259 -8.45 17.54 3.82
N PRO A 260 -8.67 18.55 2.94
CA PRO A 260 -10.00 18.91 2.47
C PRO A 260 -10.70 17.79 1.70
N ALA A 261 -9.96 17.00 0.90
CA ALA A 261 -10.55 15.90 0.13
C ALA A 261 -11.05 14.76 1.04
N TRP A 262 -10.32 14.41 2.09
CA TRP A 262 -10.75 13.44 3.10
C TRP A 262 -11.93 13.98 3.90
N ILE A 263 -11.87 15.22 4.40
CA ILE A 263 -13.02 15.84 5.08
C ILE A 263 -14.27 15.80 4.19
N ALA A 264 -14.16 16.22 2.93
CA ALA A 264 -15.30 16.21 2.00
C ALA A 264 -15.84 14.79 1.78
N ASN A 265 -14.95 13.80 1.65
CA ASN A 265 -15.35 12.39 1.56
C ASN A 265 -16.05 11.89 2.83
N GLU A 266 -15.55 12.21 4.03
CA GLU A 266 -16.19 11.81 5.29
C GLU A 266 -17.58 12.45 5.45
N LEU A 267 -17.75 13.73 5.11
CA LEU A 267 -19.06 14.39 5.15
C LEU A 267 -20.01 13.79 4.10
N LEU A 268 -19.53 13.53 2.88
CA LEU A 268 -20.33 12.92 1.83
C LEU A 268 -20.78 11.51 2.22
N GLN A 269 -19.86 10.71 2.79
CA GLN A 269 -20.19 9.36 3.27
C GLN A 269 -21.07 9.39 4.53
N HIS A 270 -21.03 10.45 5.35
CA HIS A 270 -22.00 10.63 6.44
C HIS A 270 -23.42 10.89 5.92
N VAL A 271 -23.56 11.64 4.82
CA VAL A 271 -24.86 11.96 4.21
C VAL A 271 -25.41 10.78 3.41
N ILE A 272 -24.55 10.02 2.73
CA ILE A 272 -24.94 8.96 1.79
C ILE A 272 -24.84 7.54 2.41
N GLY A 273 -23.98 7.35 3.40
CA GLY A 273 -23.67 6.05 3.99
C GLY A 273 -24.67 5.55 5.03
N GLY A 274 -24.64 4.24 5.29
CA GLY A 274 -25.49 3.58 6.29
C GLY A 274 -25.03 3.77 7.74
N LYS A 275 -25.92 3.43 8.69
CA LYS A 275 -25.65 3.40 10.14
C LYS A 275 -24.54 2.38 10.43
N GLY A 276 -23.40 2.81 10.98
CA GLY A 276 -22.30 1.90 11.37
C GLY A 276 -20.89 2.50 11.36
N VAL A 277 -20.68 3.64 10.70
CA VAL A 277 -19.39 4.35 10.70
C VAL A 277 -19.54 5.72 11.35
N ALA A 278 -18.72 5.99 12.37
CA ALA A 278 -18.75 7.25 13.12
C ALA A 278 -17.97 8.36 12.40
N TYR A 279 -18.47 8.83 11.25
CA TYR A 279 -17.82 9.87 10.44
C TYR A 279 -17.50 11.15 11.23
N MET A 280 -18.33 11.50 12.22
CA MET A 280 -18.08 12.66 13.10
C MET A 280 -16.91 12.43 14.06
N ALA A 281 -16.63 11.18 14.45
CA ALA A 281 -15.42 10.86 15.19
C ALA A 281 -14.17 11.09 14.33
N HIS A 282 -14.18 10.67 13.06
CA HIS A 282 -13.06 10.89 12.14
C HIS A 282 -12.80 12.39 11.91
N LEU A 283 -13.86 13.16 11.68
CA LEU A 283 -13.77 14.61 11.53
C LEU A 283 -13.19 15.29 12.77
N GLY A 284 -13.67 14.90 13.96
CA GLY A 284 -13.21 15.44 15.24
C GLY A 284 -11.72 15.17 15.44
N GLY A 285 -11.31 13.92 15.23
CA GLY A 285 -9.91 13.52 15.27
C GLY A 285 -9.05 14.33 14.31
N LEU A 286 -9.44 14.41 13.04
CA LEU A 286 -8.69 15.11 12.00
C LEU A 286 -8.50 16.59 12.29
N ILE A 287 -9.54 17.29 12.74
CA ILE A 287 -9.46 18.70 13.17
C ILE A 287 -8.52 18.84 14.36
N THR A 288 -8.72 18.04 15.41
CA THR A 288 -7.89 18.09 16.62
C THR A 288 -6.41 17.85 16.28
N GLY A 289 -6.12 16.84 15.46
CA GLY A 289 -4.75 16.54 15.04
C GLY A 289 -4.12 17.66 14.21
N ALA A 290 -4.86 18.24 13.28
CA ALA A 290 -4.38 19.36 12.48
C ALA A 290 -4.03 20.58 13.35
N VAL A 291 -4.89 20.95 14.30
CA VAL A 291 -4.68 22.05 15.24
C VAL A 291 -3.47 21.77 16.14
N LEU A 292 -3.37 20.56 16.70
CA LEU A 292 -2.26 20.17 17.58
C LEU A 292 -0.92 20.23 16.85
N MET A 293 -0.84 19.70 15.62
CA MET A 293 0.39 19.78 14.83
C MET A 293 0.74 21.22 14.45
N ALA A 294 -0.25 22.03 14.05
CA ALA A 294 -0.01 23.44 13.73
C ALA A 294 0.55 24.21 14.94
N ALA A 295 -0.03 24.00 16.12
CA ALA A 295 0.46 24.60 17.37
C ALA A 295 1.88 24.10 17.71
N ALA A 296 2.15 22.80 17.58
CA ALA A 296 3.47 22.24 17.83
C ALA A 296 4.54 22.80 16.87
N MET A 297 4.21 22.96 15.59
CA MET A 297 5.11 23.54 14.59
C MET A 297 5.32 25.04 14.77
N HIS A 298 4.37 25.74 15.39
CA HIS A 298 4.51 27.15 15.73
C HIS A 298 5.52 27.34 16.86
N TRP A 299 5.52 26.47 17.87
CA TRP A 299 6.43 26.57 19.02
C TRP A 299 7.74 25.79 18.88
N ARG A 300 7.81 24.83 17.95
CA ARG A 300 9.00 23.98 17.74
C ARG A 300 9.30 23.87 16.26
N LYS A 301 10.58 23.98 15.88
CA LYS A 301 11.04 23.66 14.52
C LYS A 301 11.00 22.14 14.30
N LEU A 302 9.83 21.63 13.94
CA LEU A 302 9.64 20.25 13.52
C LEU A 302 10.01 20.12 12.05
N THR A 303 10.93 19.21 11.75
CA THR A 303 11.28 18.84 10.38
C THR A 303 10.62 17.50 10.06
N PRO A 304 9.86 17.39 8.95
CA PRO A 304 9.28 16.11 8.59
C PRO A 304 10.41 15.12 8.30
N PRO A 305 10.33 13.87 8.81
CA PRO A 305 11.34 12.87 8.52
C PRO A 305 11.50 12.72 7.01
N VAL A 306 12.74 12.79 6.55
CA VAL A 306 13.05 12.61 5.13
C VAL A 306 13.00 11.11 4.84
N ALA A 307 12.13 10.72 3.92
CA ALA A 307 12.06 9.36 3.39
C ALA A 307 13.46 8.85 3.01
N ALA A 308 13.88 7.75 3.63
CA ALA A 308 15.08 7.01 3.24
C ALA A 308 14.84 6.36 1.86
N GLY A 309 15.02 7.15 0.80
CA GLY A 309 14.75 6.77 -0.58
C GLY A 309 14.63 7.95 -1.55
N GLN A 310 14.41 9.15 -1.03
CA GLN A 310 14.46 10.41 -1.77
C GLN A 310 15.15 11.50 -0.93
N ALA A 311 16.40 11.27 -0.55
CA ALA A 311 17.29 12.42 -0.66
C ALA A 311 17.22 12.81 -2.13
N ASP A 312 16.83 14.06 -2.43
CA ASP A 312 17.04 14.63 -3.75
C ASP A 312 18.55 14.52 -4.03
N ASP A 313 18.94 13.40 -4.62
CA ASP A 313 20.32 13.10 -5.03
C ASP A 313 20.76 14.03 -6.16
N GLY A 314 19.89 14.97 -6.55
CA GLY A 314 20.08 15.94 -7.59
C GLY A 314 19.74 15.40 -8.97
N PHE A 315 19.23 14.16 -9.11
CA PHE A 315 18.99 13.56 -10.42
C PHE A 315 18.13 14.44 -11.33
N GLU A 316 16.94 14.83 -10.86
CA GLU A 316 16.04 15.69 -11.64
C GLU A 316 16.62 17.09 -11.88
N ARG A 317 17.38 17.63 -10.91
CA ARG A 317 18.08 18.90 -11.05
C ARG A 317 19.14 18.84 -12.16
N HIS A 318 19.94 17.78 -12.18
CA HIS A 318 20.95 17.54 -13.22
C HIS A 318 20.31 17.36 -14.60
N VAL A 319 19.20 16.62 -14.70
CA VAL A 319 18.47 16.44 -15.97
C VAL A 319 17.89 17.78 -16.47
N ALA A 320 17.23 18.54 -15.60
CA ALA A 320 16.66 19.83 -15.96
C ALA A 320 17.73 20.83 -16.40
N GLU A 321 18.84 20.90 -15.65
CA GLU A 321 19.95 21.78 -15.96
C GLU A 321 20.66 21.37 -17.25
N ALA A 322 20.85 20.08 -17.50
CA ALA A 322 21.41 19.59 -18.75
C ALA A 322 20.56 20.00 -19.96
N LYS A 323 19.22 19.89 -19.86
CA LYS A 323 18.29 20.33 -20.91
C LYS A 323 18.34 21.85 -21.12
N ARG A 324 18.39 22.64 -20.04
CA ARG A 324 18.50 24.11 -20.10
C ARG A 324 19.79 24.53 -20.81
N LEU A 325 20.93 23.98 -20.38
CA LEU A 325 22.24 24.26 -20.97
C LEU A 325 22.32 23.83 -22.44
N ALA A 326 21.72 22.68 -22.80
CA ALA A 326 21.63 22.25 -24.18
C ALA A 326 20.79 23.21 -25.04
N GLY A 327 19.68 23.73 -24.50
CA GLY A 327 18.85 24.77 -25.15
C GLY A 327 19.60 26.10 -25.33
N GLU A 328 20.50 26.43 -24.42
CA GLU A 328 21.42 27.57 -24.52
C GLU A 328 22.67 27.30 -25.37
N MET A 329 22.73 26.14 -26.06
CA MET A 329 23.88 25.69 -26.87
C MET A 329 25.20 25.55 -26.08
N LYS A 330 25.13 25.42 -24.75
CA LYS A 330 26.27 25.19 -23.85
C LYS A 330 26.52 23.69 -23.67
N PHE A 331 26.94 23.02 -24.76
CA PHE A 331 26.98 21.55 -24.82
C PHE A 331 27.99 20.90 -23.84
N ASP A 332 29.14 21.52 -23.58
CA ASP A 332 30.12 21.00 -22.61
C ASP A 332 29.58 20.97 -21.17
N ALA A 333 28.93 22.07 -20.78
CA ALA A 333 28.28 22.19 -19.48
C ALA A 333 27.10 21.20 -19.40
N ALA A 334 26.32 21.05 -20.48
CA ALA A 334 25.24 20.08 -20.56
C ALA A 334 25.76 18.64 -20.40
N CYS A 335 26.86 18.26 -21.07
CA CYS A 335 27.51 16.96 -20.91
C CYS A 335 27.94 16.70 -19.46
N THR A 336 28.45 17.71 -18.76
CA THR A 336 28.80 17.60 -17.34
C THR A 336 27.59 17.22 -16.47
N GLN A 337 26.44 17.84 -16.72
CA GLN A 337 25.20 17.56 -16.00
C GLN A 337 24.62 16.19 -16.39
N TRP A 338 24.66 15.84 -17.68
CA TRP A 338 24.24 14.51 -18.14
C TRP A 338 25.07 13.39 -17.53
N ARG A 339 26.38 13.58 -17.42
CA ARG A 339 27.28 12.63 -16.75
C ARG A 339 26.94 12.47 -15.26
N ALA A 340 26.59 13.55 -14.57
CA ALA A 340 26.15 13.50 -13.19
C ALA A 340 24.82 12.74 -13.04
N ALA A 341 23.83 13.03 -13.89
CA ALA A 341 22.56 12.30 -13.93
C ALA A 341 22.77 10.80 -14.24
N ALA A 342 23.63 10.47 -15.20
CA ALA A 342 23.97 9.09 -15.55
C ALA A 342 24.75 8.38 -14.43
N LYS A 343 25.49 9.09 -13.56
CA LYS A 343 26.11 8.48 -12.38
C LYS A 343 25.07 8.06 -11.34
N LEU A 344 24.02 8.86 -11.17
CA LEU A 344 22.94 8.60 -10.22
C LEU A 344 21.99 7.51 -10.72
N ARG A 345 21.73 7.44 -12.03
CA ARG A 345 20.88 6.42 -12.67
C ARG A 345 21.60 5.79 -13.88
N PRO A 346 22.52 4.84 -13.65
CA PRO A 346 23.39 4.29 -14.71
C PRO A 346 22.68 3.54 -15.83
N THR A 347 21.47 3.04 -15.60
CA THR A 347 20.69 2.22 -16.54
C THR A 347 19.54 2.99 -17.20
N ASN A 348 19.39 4.29 -16.91
CA ASN A 348 18.31 5.08 -17.51
C ASN A 348 18.62 5.38 -18.99
N ALA A 349 17.91 4.70 -19.89
CA ALA A 349 18.12 4.77 -21.33
C ALA A 349 17.89 6.18 -21.91
N GLU A 350 16.94 6.93 -21.37
CA GLU A 350 16.64 8.29 -21.85
C GLU A 350 17.78 9.26 -21.55
N VAL A 351 18.32 9.20 -20.33
CA VAL A 351 19.47 10.02 -19.91
C VAL A 351 20.70 9.66 -20.72
N LEU A 352 20.98 8.37 -20.93
CA LEU A 352 22.12 7.95 -21.73
C LEU A 352 21.97 8.36 -23.21
N ARG A 353 20.77 8.25 -23.78
CA ARG A 353 20.46 8.71 -25.14
C ARG A 353 20.66 10.22 -25.27
N ALA A 354 20.14 11.00 -24.32
CA ALA A 354 20.31 12.45 -24.32
C ALA A 354 21.79 12.84 -24.19
N TRP A 355 22.53 12.21 -23.27
CA TRP A 355 23.95 12.42 -23.09
C TRP A 355 24.74 12.10 -24.36
N PHE A 356 24.49 10.95 -24.99
CA PHE A 356 25.14 10.55 -26.24
C PHE A 356 24.86 11.53 -27.38
N ASN A 357 23.59 11.96 -27.52
CA ASN A 357 23.20 12.92 -28.55
C ASN A 357 23.81 14.30 -28.35
N THR A 358 23.99 14.74 -27.11
CA THR A 358 24.73 15.98 -26.81
C THR A 358 26.22 15.81 -27.09
N ALA A 359 26.82 14.70 -26.63
CA ALA A 359 28.25 14.45 -26.74
C ALA A 359 28.72 14.19 -28.18
N ARG A 360 27.85 13.70 -29.08
CA ARG A 360 28.20 13.47 -30.50
C ARG A 360 28.63 14.74 -31.25
N LEU A 361 28.28 15.93 -30.73
CA LEU A 361 28.74 17.20 -31.28
C LEU A 361 30.26 17.41 -31.11
N GLN A 362 30.89 16.65 -30.22
CA GLN A 362 32.34 16.60 -30.03
C GLN A 362 32.83 15.14 -30.13
N PRO A 363 32.98 14.59 -31.35
CA PRO A 363 33.24 13.16 -31.51
C PRO A 363 34.60 12.65 -31.00
N ALA A 364 35.52 13.56 -30.68
CA ALA A 364 36.81 13.25 -30.05
C ALA A 364 36.76 13.26 -28.50
N GLY A 365 35.67 13.77 -27.91
CA GLY A 365 35.52 13.96 -26.47
C GLY A 365 35.27 12.66 -25.70
N GLU A 366 35.75 12.60 -24.46
CA GLU A 366 35.57 11.43 -23.59
C GLU A 366 34.10 11.15 -23.25
N ASP A 367 33.24 12.17 -23.23
CA ASP A 367 31.81 12.01 -23.01
C ASP A 367 31.15 11.19 -24.13
N PHE A 368 31.55 11.38 -25.38
CA PHE A 368 30.97 10.64 -26.51
C PHE A 368 31.30 9.15 -26.42
N HIS A 369 32.57 8.82 -26.17
CA HIS A 369 32.99 7.43 -25.99
C HIS A 369 32.41 6.80 -24.71
N SER A 370 32.26 7.58 -23.64
CA SER A 370 31.72 7.08 -22.36
C SER A 370 30.22 6.83 -22.42
N ALA A 371 29.45 7.73 -23.02
CA ALA A 371 28.01 7.57 -23.23
C ALA A 371 27.73 6.35 -24.12
N ALA A 372 28.44 6.21 -25.24
CA ALA A 372 28.32 5.08 -26.16
C ALA A 372 28.55 3.74 -25.43
N ARG A 373 29.66 3.64 -24.68
CA ARG A 373 30.02 2.44 -23.91
C ARG A 373 28.95 2.06 -22.89
N ARG A 374 28.33 3.04 -22.23
CA ARG A 374 27.25 2.77 -21.27
C ARG A 374 26.00 2.27 -21.98
N ILE A 375 25.63 2.89 -23.11
CA ILE A 375 24.50 2.43 -23.92
C ILE A 375 24.71 0.97 -24.35
N PHE A 376 25.89 0.61 -24.86
CA PHE A 376 26.20 -0.76 -25.31
C PHE A 376 26.11 -1.82 -24.20
N ARG A 377 26.23 -1.41 -22.94
CA ARG A 377 26.19 -2.28 -21.76
C ARG A 377 24.83 -2.35 -21.07
N LEU A 378 23.83 -1.60 -21.55
CA LEU A 378 22.46 -1.76 -21.06
C LEU A 378 22.00 -3.22 -21.21
N SER A 379 21.20 -3.72 -20.27
CA SER A 379 20.54 -5.02 -20.41
C SER A 379 19.27 -4.82 -21.23
N PRO A 380 19.11 -5.49 -22.38
CA PRO A 380 17.91 -5.34 -23.19
C PRO A 380 16.74 -6.05 -22.50
N SER A 381 15.87 -5.26 -21.87
CA SER A 381 14.57 -5.71 -21.37
C SER A 381 13.48 -5.66 -22.45
N ASP A 382 13.74 -4.93 -23.53
CA ASP A 382 12.76 -4.58 -24.57
C ASP A 382 13.44 -4.27 -25.92
N ASP A 383 12.64 -4.27 -26.99
CA ASP A 383 13.08 -3.96 -28.35
C ASP A 383 13.59 -2.51 -28.48
N ALA A 384 13.02 -1.57 -27.71
CA ALA A 384 13.43 -0.16 -27.73
C ALA A 384 14.89 0.04 -27.28
N THR A 385 15.33 -0.74 -26.29
CA THR A 385 16.72 -0.75 -25.83
C THR A 385 17.63 -1.33 -26.89
N LEU A 386 17.23 -2.39 -27.60
CA LEU A 386 18.01 -2.96 -28.70
C LEU A 386 18.18 -1.98 -29.86
N GLU A 387 17.10 -1.29 -30.25
CA GLU A 387 17.14 -0.24 -31.26
C GLU A 387 18.04 0.93 -30.85
N LEU A 388 17.97 1.38 -29.58
CA LEU A 388 18.88 2.40 -29.06
C LEU A 388 20.34 1.97 -29.17
N GLN A 389 20.65 0.71 -28.84
CA GLN A 389 22.01 0.19 -28.93
C GLN A 389 22.52 0.15 -30.38
N HIS A 390 21.69 -0.32 -31.30
CA HIS A 390 22.03 -0.42 -32.72
C HIS A 390 22.22 0.96 -33.37
N ALA A 391 21.27 1.87 -33.16
CA ALA A 391 21.36 3.24 -33.67
C ALA A 391 22.60 3.97 -33.11
N SER A 392 22.84 3.86 -31.80
CA SER A 392 24.01 4.48 -31.15
C SER A 392 25.32 3.88 -31.65
N TYR A 393 25.34 2.57 -31.94
CA TYR A 393 26.52 1.89 -32.49
C TYR A 393 26.87 2.42 -33.88
N ARG A 394 25.89 2.55 -34.78
CA ARG A 394 26.13 3.07 -36.13
C ARG A 394 26.62 4.51 -36.10
N THR A 395 25.98 5.38 -35.32
CA THR A 395 26.44 6.77 -35.14
C THR A 395 27.84 6.83 -34.54
N TYR A 396 28.14 5.97 -33.55
CA TYR A 396 29.44 5.95 -32.91
C TYR A 396 30.56 5.49 -33.85
N LEU A 397 30.32 4.47 -34.67
CA LEU A 397 31.29 4.03 -35.69
C LEU A 397 31.58 5.10 -36.74
N ASP A 398 30.55 5.83 -37.17
CA ASP A 398 30.66 6.85 -38.20
C ASP A 398 31.40 8.10 -37.72
N GLN A 399 31.13 8.54 -36.48
CA GLN A 399 31.57 9.85 -36.01
C GLN A 399 32.81 9.82 -35.12
N ALA A 400 33.07 8.75 -34.37
CA ALA A 400 34.08 8.73 -33.32
C ALA A 400 35.49 9.08 -33.82
N LYS A 401 36.17 10.00 -33.13
CA LYS A 401 37.55 10.42 -33.43
C LYS A 401 38.51 10.09 -32.26
N PRO A 402 39.76 9.65 -32.52
CA PRO A 402 40.35 9.33 -33.82
C PRO A 402 39.78 8.05 -34.45
N GLY A 403 38.94 7.31 -33.73
CA GLY A 403 38.20 6.16 -34.19
C GLY A 403 37.34 5.59 -33.07
N ALA A 404 36.52 4.59 -33.39
CA ALA A 404 35.69 3.91 -32.40
C ALA A 404 36.54 3.10 -31.40
N ARG A 405 36.31 3.29 -30.10
CA ARG A 405 37.06 2.64 -29.00
C ARG A 405 36.29 1.48 -28.40
N LEU A 406 35.92 0.51 -29.23
CA LEU A 406 35.18 -0.68 -28.79
C LEU A 406 36.13 -1.68 -28.12
N LYS A 407 35.77 -2.16 -26.92
CA LYS A 407 36.51 -3.25 -26.26
C LYS A 407 36.05 -4.61 -26.82
N PRO A 408 36.90 -5.65 -26.83
CA PRO A 408 36.53 -6.99 -27.27
C PRO A 408 35.24 -7.54 -26.63
N ASP A 409 35.07 -7.35 -25.31
CA ASP A 409 33.84 -7.75 -24.60
C ASP A 409 32.58 -7.05 -25.13
N ASP A 410 32.70 -5.75 -25.46
CA ASP A 410 31.60 -4.94 -25.96
C ASP A 410 31.28 -5.36 -27.41
N MET A 411 32.29 -5.66 -28.23
CA MET A 411 32.11 -6.19 -29.59
C MET A 411 31.38 -7.54 -29.56
N ALA A 412 31.84 -8.48 -28.74
CA ALA A 412 31.25 -9.81 -28.62
C ALA A 412 29.77 -9.73 -28.16
N ARG A 413 29.50 -8.86 -27.19
CA ARG A 413 28.14 -8.63 -26.66
C ARG A 413 27.22 -8.03 -27.71
N LEU A 414 27.65 -6.98 -28.39
CA LEU A 414 26.86 -6.31 -29.41
C LEU A 414 26.62 -7.21 -30.62
N ALA A 415 27.63 -7.98 -31.06
CA ALA A 415 27.49 -8.92 -32.17
C ALA A 415 26.35 -9.92 -31.93
N ARG A 416 26.36 -10.61 -30.78
CA ARG A 416 25.29 -11.55 -30.42
C ARG A 416 23.91 -10.89 -30.33
N ARG A 417 23.84 -9.64 -29.84
CA ARG A 417 22.58 -8.89 -29.73
C ARG A 417 22.04 -8.47 -31.09
N PHE A 418 22.89 -7.94 -31.95
CA PHE A 418 22.52 -7.55 -33.31
C PHE A 418 22.11 -8.75 -34.15
N THR A 419 22.74 -9.92 -33.96
CA THR A 419 22.25 -11.17 -34.58
C THR A 419 20.83 -11.51 -34.12
N ARG A 420 20.52 -11.40 -32.82
CA ARG A 420 19.15 -11.65 -32.30
C ARG A 420 18.14 -10.63 -32.83
N ALA A 421 18.56 -9.38 -32.96
CA ALA A 421 17.77 -8.29 -33.55
C ALA A 421 17.73 -8.33 -35.10
N ARG A 422 18.27 -9.38 -35.74
CA ARG A 422 18.34 -9.54 -37.21
C ARG A 422 19.13 -8.45 -37.94
N GLN A 423 19.98 -7.70 -37.23
CA GLN A 423 20.91 -6.71 -37.76
C GLN A 423 22.23 -7.40 -38.18
N PHE A 424 22.15 -8.32 -39.13
CA PHE A 424 23.21 -9.28 -39.41
C PHE A 424 24.50 -8.66 -39.99
N ASP A 425 24.40 -7.64 -40.84
CA ASP A 425 25.58 -6.99 -41.45
C ASP A 425 26.47 -6.32 -40.39
N ASP A 426 25.86 -5.65 -39.42
CA ASP A 426 26.60 -4.97 -38.36
C ASP A 426 27.13 -5.97 -37.31
N ALA A 427 26.42 -7.08 -37.09
CA ALA A 427 26.94 -8.21 -36.31
C ALA A 427 28.17 -8.85 -36.97
N ASP A 428 28.16 -9.03 -38.30
CA ASP A 428 29.26 -9.59 -39.07
C ASP A 428 30.51 -8.70 -39.00
N LYS A 429 30.35 -7.37 -39.15
CA LYS A 429 31.44 -6.40 -38.97
C LYS A 429 32.07 -6.49 -37.58
N LEU A 430 31.26 -6.61 -36.53
CA LEU A 430 31.75 -6.77 -35.16
C LEU A 430 32.51 -8.09 -34.98
N CYS A 431 32.02 -9.18 -35.56
CA CYS A 431 32.71 -10.48 -35.54
C CYS A 431 34.08 -10.40 -36.22
N ARG A 432 34.18 -9.75 -37.39
CA ARG A 432 35.45 -9.53 -38.10
C ARG A 432 36.42 -8.68 -37.28
N ALA A 433 35.92 -7.60 -36.69
CA ALA A 433 36.71 -6.72 -35.84
C ALA A 433 37.23 -7.45 -34.60
N LEU A 434 36.39 -8.26 -33.95
CA LEU A 434 36.75 -9.05 -32.78
C LEU A 434 37.80 -10.11 -33.14
N LEU A 435 37.60 -10.86 -34.22
CA LEU A 435 38.55 -11.86 -34.71
C LEU A 435 39.92 -11.25 -35.01
N LYS A 436 39.95 -10.06 -35.61
CA LYS A 436 41.20 -9.35 -35.95
C LYS A 436 41.91 -8.78 -34.72
N SER A 437 41.16 -8.22 -33.77
CA SER A 437 41.73 -7.46 -32.64
C SER A 437 41.99 -8.29 -31.39
N ALA A 438 41.25 -9.39 -31.19
CA ALA A 438 41.37 -10.25 -30.01
C ALA A 438 41.07 -11.72 -30.36
N PRO A 439 41.97 -12.40 -31.10
CA PRO A 439 41.76 -13.78 -31.55
C PRO A 439 41.69 -14.81 -30.41
N GLU A 440 42.23 -14.48 -29.23
CA GLU A 440 42.21 -15.34 -28.04
C GLU A 440 41.05 -15.03 -27.07
N HIS A 441 40.11 -14.17 -27.47
CA HIS A 441 38.99 -13.79 -26.61
C HIS A 441 38.11 -15.00 -26.28
N SER A 442 37.87 -15.27 -24.99
CA SER A 442 37.16 -16.45 -24.50
C SER A 442 35.78 -16.67 -25.13
N GLY A 443 35.04 -15.59 -25.38
CA GLY A 443 33.72 -15.65 -26.02
C GLY A 443 33.72 -15.56 -27.56
N LEU A 444 34.88 -15.67 -28.24
CA LEU A 444 34.97 -15.50 -29.69
C LEU A 444 34.22 -16.61 -30.43
N ALA A 445 34.49 -17.88 -30.11
CA ALA A 445 33.87 -19.04 -30.76
C ALA A 445 32.35 -18.97 -30.71
N ASP A 446 31.79 -18.79 -29.51
CA ASP A 446 30.35 -18.64 -29.28
C ASP A 446 29.74 -17.48 -30.09
N THR A 447 30.45 -16.36 -30.17
CA THR A 447 29.98 -15.17 -30.91
C THR A 447 29.91 -15.45 -32.41
N LEU A 448 30.96 -16.04 -32.98
CA LEU A 448 30.98 -16.43 -34.39
C LEU A 448 29.90 -17.48 -34.68
N GLY A 449 29.72 -18.45 -33.79
CA GLY A 449 28.70 -19.50 -33.92
C GLY A 449 27.29 -18.92 -33.94
N VAL A 450 26.97 -18.00 -33.02
CA VAL A 450 25.69 -17.29 -33.01
C VAL A 450 25.48 -16.51 -34.31
N CYS A 451 26.48 -15.75 -34.77
CA CYS A 451 26.38 -14.96 -36.00
C CYS A 451 26.16 -15.85 -37.23
N ALA A 452 26.92 -16.93 -37.37
CA ALA A 452 26.82 -17.87 -38.49
C ALA A 452 25.48 -18.62 -38.50
N GLN A 453 24.98 -19.07 -37.34
CA GLN A 453 23.63 -19.61 -37.23
C GLN A 453 22.55 -18.58 -37.59
N GLY A 454 22.76 -17.31 -37.23
CA GLY A 454 21.87 -16.21 -37.63
C GLY A 454 21.76 -16.08 -39.15
N TRP A 455 22.88 -16.11 -39.87
CA TRP A 455 22.91 -16.09 -41.32
C TRP A 455 22.25 -17.33 -41.96
N LEU A 456 22.49 -18.53 -41.44
CA LEU A 456 21.82 -19.75 -41.93
C LEU A 456 20.30 -19.65 -41.80
N ARG A 457 19.80 -19.21 -40.64
CA ARG A 457 18.35 -19.02 -40.41
C ARG A 457 17.75 -17.94 -41.31
N ALA A 458 18.54 -16.97 -41.75
CA ALA A 458 18.15 -15.94 -42.70
C ALA A 458 18.27 -16.38 -44.18
N GLY A 459 18.65 -17.64 -44.45
CA GLY A 459 18.81 -18.17 -45.81
C GLY A 459 20.10 -17.73 -46.51
N GLN A 460 21.02 -17.06 -45.81
CA GLN A 460 22.26 -16.52 -46.38
C GLN A 460 23.43 -17.48 -46.16
N ARG A 461 23.36 -18.66 -46.81
CA ARG A 461 24.30 -19.77 -46.58
C ARG A 461 25.76 -19.41 -46.85
N GLU A 462 26.06 -18.73 -47.94
CA GLU A 462 27.44 -18.35 -48.28
C GLU A 462 28.09 -17.49 -47.18
N ARG A 463 27.34 -16.53 -46.63
CA ARG A 463 27.80 -15.66 -45.54
C ARG A 463 28.00 -16.44 -44.24
N ALA A 464 27.20 -17.47 -44.00
CA ALA A 464 27.38 -18.34 -42.85
C ALA A 464 28.64 -19.22 -43.00
N LEU A 465 28.85 -19.81 -44.18
CA LEU A 465 29.99 -20.67 -44.48
C LEU A 465 31.34 -19.95 -44.41
N TYR A 466 31.38 -18.63 -44.63
CA TYR A 466 32.57 -17.81 -44.40
C TYR A 466 33.19 -18.02 -43.01
N TRP A 467 32.36 -18.25 -41.99
CA TRP A 467 32.82 -18.42 -40.61
C TRP A 467 33.28 -19.84 -40.26
N LEU A 468 32.97 -20.84 -41.10
CA LEU A 468 33.23 -22.25 -40.82
C LEU A 468 34.73 -22.57 -40.58
N PRO A 469 35.70 -22.10 -41.39
CA PRO A 469 37.12 -22.39 -41.16
C PRO A 469 37.67 -21.77 -39.86
N HIS A 470 37.05 -20.69 -39.38
CA HIS A 470 37.41 -20.07 -38.10
C HIS A 470 36.83 -20.87 -36.93
N LEU A 471 35.57 -21.28 -37.05
CA LEU A 471 34.88 -22.10 -36.05
C LEU A 471 35.49 -23.49 -35.90
N GLN A 472 35.94 -24.13 -36.99
CA GLN A 472 36.65 -25.40 -36.94
C GLN A 472 37.97 -25.32 -36.17
N ARG A 473 38.67 -24.17 -36.24
CA ARG A 473 39.89 -23.95 -35.47
C ARG A 473 39.63 -23.63 -34.01
N LEU A 474 38.61 -22.83 -33.73
CA LEU A 474 38.33 -22.33 -32.37
C LEU A 474 37.52 -23.32 -31.53
N ALA A 475 36.56 -24.02 -32.13
CA ALA A 475 35.64 -24.92 -31.45
C ALA A 475 35.16 -26.03 -32.41
N PRO A 476 36.01 -26.99 -32.78
CA PRO A 476 35.70 -28.02 -33.78
C PRO A 476 34.52 -28.92 -33.40
N ASN A 477 34.35 -29.17 -32.10
CA ASN A 477 33.32 -30.09 -31.59
C ASN A 477 32.00 -29.39 -31.23
N ASP A 478 31.94 -28.05 -31.35
CA ASP A 478 30.73 -27.29 -31.01
C ASP A 478 29.57 -27.64 -31.94
N MET A 479 28.35 -27.58 -31.41
CA MET A 479 27.13 -27.90 -32.16
C MET A 479 26.94 -26.96 -33.35
N ALA A 480 27.25 -25.67 -33.20
CA ALA A 480 27.15 -24.71 -34.29
C ALA A 480 28.09 -25.06 -35.43
N THR A 481 29.35 -25.41 -35.11
CA THR A 481 30.38 -25.78 -36.09
C THR A 481 29.98 -27.02 -36.88
N ARG A 482 29.47 -28.06 -36.20
CA ARG A 482 28.98 -29.29 -36.86
C ARG A 482 27.76 -29.04 -37.74
N ALA A 483 26.80 -28.26 -37.27
CA ALA A 483 25.62 -27.89 -38.04
C ALA A 483 26.00 -27.12 -39.32
N LEU A 484 26.95 -26.18 -39.23
CA LEU A 484 27.47 -25.43 -40.38
C LEU A 484 28.23 -26.30 -41.38
N ALA A 485 28.95 -27.33 -40.92
CA ALA A 485 29.67 -28.26 -41.80
C ALA A 485 28.73 -29.20 -42.57
N GLN A 486 27.52 -29.43 -42.07
CA GLN A 486 26.50 -30.28 -42.68
C GLN A 486 25.48 -29.48 -43.52
N ALA A 487 25.35 -28.17 -43.25
CA ALA A 487 24.40 -27.26 -43.88
C ALA A 487 24.81 -26.91 -45.31
#